data_AF-A0A3D3CRP1-F1
#
_entry.id   AF-A0A3D3CRP1-F1
#
_cell.length_a   1.000
_cell.length_b   1.000
_cell.length_c   1.000
_cell.angle_alpha   90.00
_cell.angle_beta   90.00
_cell.angle_gamma   90.00
#
_symmetry.space_group_name_H-M   'P 1'
#
loop_
_entity.id
_entity.type
_entity.pdbx_description
1 polymer ?
#
loop_
_entity_poly.entity_id
_entity_poly.type
_entity_poly.pdbx_seq_one_letter_code
_entity_poly.pdbx_strand_id
1 'polypeptide(L)'
;TPDTVLNPGIKQIDLIDLAERILNKNYIQRLDMSATNNDKLHVSIFPAVGYTLQTGFAAMIGVNAAFFTSPDDHESTNISTIVSSLAYSAKEQVIFPIASSIWTRDNAYNILTDWRFLKYPSVTYGLGGHTTLDSAYNLDYSYIKLHQSVLKKIARNFYAGIGYDFDYFWN
;
A
#
# COMPACT_ATOMS: atom_id res chain seq x y z
N THR A 1 7.85 -17.44 -52.33
CA THR A 1 7.31 -16.31 -51.55
C THR A 1 8.09 -16.25 -50.24
N PRO A 2 8.72 -15.12 -49.89
CA PRO A 2 9.83 -15.10 -48.94
C PRO A 2 9.39 -14.89 -47.48
N ASP A 3 10.07 -15.61 -46.59
CA ASP A 3 10.73 -15.18 -45.34
C ASP A 3 9.92 -14.49 -44.23
N THR A 4 9.46 -15.30 -43.28
CA THR A 4 9.18 -14.87 -41.89
C THR A 4 10.50 -14.61 -41.17
N VAL A 5 10.95 -13.35 -41.17
CA VAL A 5 12.08 -12.91 -40.36
C VAL A 5 11.62 -12.83 -38.90
N LEU A 6 12.18 -13.68 -38.04
CA LEU A 6 12.08 -13.56 -36.58
C LEU A 6 12.74 -12.23 -36.19
N ASN A 7 11.93 -11.23 -35.82
CA ASN A 7 12.43 -9.97 -35.30
C ASN A 7 12.97 -10.21 -33.89
N PRO A 8 14.29 -10.05 -33.62
CA PRO A 8 14.82 -10.21 -32.27
C PRO A 8 14.18 -9.12 -31.40
N GLY A 9 13.44 -9.54 -30.37
CA GLY A 9 12.72 -8.65 -29.47
C GLY A 9 13.63 -7.53 -28.99
N ILE A 10 13.31 -6.31 -29.42
CA ILE A 10 13.98 -5.10 -28.96
C ILE A 10 13.86 -5.09 -27.44
N LYS A 11 14.99 -5.11 -26.74
CA LYS A 11 15.04 -5.04 -25.29
C LYS A 11 14.29 -3.78 -24.86
N GLN A 12 13.11 -3.96 -24.28
CA GLN A 12 12.33 -2.84 -23.75
C GLN A 12 13.09 -2.23 -22.58
N ILE A 13 13.29 -0.92 -22.62
CA ILE A 13 13.90 -0.15 -21.55
C ILE A 13 12.74 0.47 -20.77
N ASP A 14 12.59 0.08 -19.51
CA ASP A 14 11.52 0.60 -18.66
C ASP A 14 12.00 1.81 -17.84
N LEU A 15 11.04 2.55 -17.24
CA LEU A 15 11.36 3.72 -16.39
C LEU A 15 12.27 3.35 -15.20
N ILE A 16 12.20 2.10 -14.75
CA ILE A 16 13.08 1.52 -13.74
C ILE A 16 14.52 1.42 -14.25
N ASP A 17 14.76 0.95 -15.48
CA ASP A 17 16.10 0.87 -16.06
C ASP A 17 16.73 2.27 -16.20
N LEU A 18 15.92 3.28 -16.52
CA LEU A 18 16.37 4.66 -16.61
C LEU A 18 16.72 5.23 -15.24
N ALA A 19 15.92 4.95 -14.22
CA ALA A 19 16.17 5.37 -12.85
C ALA A 19 17.45 4.72 -12.29
N GLU A 20 17.65 3.43 -12.53
CA GLU A 20 18.86 2.69 -12.14
C GLU A 20 20.13 3.28 -12.77
N ARG A 21 20.05 3.64 -14.06
CA ARG A 21 21.17 4.22 -14.80
C ARG A 21 21.56 5.61 -14.30
N ILE A 22 20.59 6.41 -13.85
CA ILE A 22 20.83 7.75 -13.28
C ILE A 22 21.38 7.66 -11.86
N LEU A 23 20.95 6.68 -11.07
CA LEU A 23 21.32 6.55 -9.66
C LEU A 23 22.68 5.87 -9.42
N ASN A 24 23.41 5.48 -10.48
CA ASN A 24 24.76 4.90 -10.45
C ASN A 24 24.95 3.76 -9.43
N LYS A 25 23.85 3.09 -9.07
CA LYS A 25 23.83 1.91 -8.20
C LYS A 25 23.93 0.70 -9.11
N ASN A 26 25.15 0.37 -9.51
CA ASN A 26 25.45 -0.98 -9.95
C ASN A 26 25.00 -1.91 -8.81
N TYR A 27 24.06 -2.81 -9.12
CA TYR A 27 23.56 -3.83 -8.19
C TYR A 27 22.44 -3.40 -7.24
N ILE A 28 21.30 -2.93 -7.77
CA ILE A 28 20.08 -3.58 -7.30
C ILE A 28 20.03 -4.88 -8.10
N GLN A 29 20.47 -5.99 -7.49
CA GLN A 29 19.98 -7.28 -7.97
C GLN A 29 18.48 -7.08 -8.11
N ARG A 30 17.91 -7.36 -9.28
CA ARG A 30 16.52 -7.81 -9.28
C ARG A 30 16.45 -8.79 -8.13
N LEU A 31 15.73 -8.43 -7.07
CA LEU A 31 15.29 -9.39 -6.10
C LEU A 31 14.31 -10.24 -6.89
N ASP A 32 14.84 -11.12 -7.73
CA ASP A 32 14.12 -12.22 -8.33
C ASP A 32 13.82 -13.13 -7.14
N MET A 33 12.80 -12.74 -6.37
CA MET A 33 12.10 -13.61 -5.42
C MET A 33 11.44 -14.79 -6.16
N SER A 34 11.55 -14.84 -7.50
CA SER A 34 11.25 -15.99 -8.34
C SER A 34 12.31 -17.09 -8.30
N ALA A 35 13.46 -16.89 -7.63
CA ALA A 35 14.51 -17.91 -7.48
C ALA A 35 14.49 -18.64 -6.13
N THR A 36 13.35 -18.67 -5.44
CA THR A 36 13.09 -19.69 -4.42
C THR A 36 11.81 -20.41 -4.80
N ASN A 37 11.91 -21.72 -4.95
CA ASN A 37 10.86 -22.64 -5.37
C ASN A 37 9.77 -22.75 -4.29
N ASN A 38 9.04 -21.66 -4.03
CA ASN A 38 7.95 -21.57 -3.06
C ASN A 38 6.87 -20.65 -3.65
N ASP A 39 5.90 -21.24 -4.34
CA ASP A 39 4.67 -20.64 -4.90
C ASP A 39 3.73 -19.99 -3.87
N LYS A 40 4.25 -19.48 -2.74
CA LYS A 40 3.45 -19.25 -1.53
C LYS A 40 3.34 -17.78 -1.12
N LEU A 41 4.25 -16.91 -1.56
CA LEU A 41 4.24 -15.50 -1.16
C LEU A 41 4.81 -14.60 -2.27
N HIS A 42 3.98 -13.69 -2.77
CA HIS A 42 4.36 -12.67 -3.73
C HIS A 42 4.48 -11.33 -3.01
N VAL A 43 5.68 -10.76 -2.96
CA VAL A 43 5.94 -9.45 -2.34
C VAL A 43 6.46 -8.48 -3.38
N SER A 44 5.98 -7.23 -3.32
CA SER A 44 6.43 -6.14 -4.17
C SER A 44 6.68 -4.90 -3.31
N ILE A 45 7.81 -4.24 -3.53
CA ILE A 45 8.20 -3.00 -2.85
C ILE A 45 8.48 -1.96 -3.92
N PHE A 46 7.96 -0.74 -3.75
CA PHE A 46 8.18 0.33 -4.70
C PHE A 46 8.38 1.69 -4.01
N PRO A 47 9.34 2.51 -4.46
CA PRO A 47 9.45 3.90 -4.06
C PRO A 47 8.51 4.79 -4.89
N ALA A 48 8.07 5.90 -4.30
CA ALA A 48 7.34 6.97 -4.99
C ALA A 48 7.72 8.33 -4.40
N VAL A 49 7.66 9.37 -5.22
CA VAL A 49 7.80 10.77 -4.79
C VAL A 49 6.71 11.60 -5.44
N GLY A 50 6.29 12.67 -4.77
CA GLY A 50 5.24 13.55 -5.27
C GLY A 50 5.31 14.94 -4.67
N TYR A 51 4.56 15.87 -5.23
CA TYR A 51 4.44 17.22 -4.72
C TYR A 51 2.98 17.65 -4.70
N THR A 52 2.54 18.24 -3.59
CA THR A 52 1.23 18.92 -3.50
C THR A 52 1.39 20.22 -2.72
N LEU A 53 0.46 21.17 -2.89
CA LEU A 53 0.44 22.39 -2.05
C LEU A 53 0.24 22.05 -0.57
N GLN A 54 -0.48 20.97 -0.27
CA GLN A 54 -0.81 20.57 1.09
C GLN A 54 0.39 19.95 1.81
N THR A 55 1.14 19.07 1.15
CA THR A 55 2.25 18.28 1.72
C THR A 55 3.64 18.86 1.41
N GLY A 56 3.76 19.72 0.41
CA GLY A 56 5.06 19.97 -0.24
C GLY A 56 5.58 18.72 -0.96
N PHE A 57 6.89 18.63 -1.16
CA PHE A 57 7.53 17.40 -1.64
C PHE A 57 7.33 16.28 -0.62
N ALA A 58 6.99 15.09 -1.08
CA ALA A 58 6.85 13.91 -0.25
C ALA A 58 7.51 12.71 -0.92
N ALA A 59 8.07 11.84 -0.11
CA ALA A 59 8.59 10.55 -0.51
C ALA A 59 7.80 9.44 0.20
N MET A 60 7.62 8.32 -0.47
CA MET A 60 6.88 7.17 0.03
C MET A 60 7.58 5.87 -0.39
N ILE A 61 7.54 4.88 0.48
CA ILE A 61 7.83 3.49 0.14
C ILE A 61 6.55 2.69 0.34
N GLY A 62 6.07 2.03 -0.72
CA GLY A 62 4.92 1.13 -0.68
C GLY A 62 5.36 -0.34 -0.70
N VAL A 63 4.60 -1.18 -0.02
CA VAL A 63 4.78 -2.63 0.04
C VAL A 63 3.44 -3.32 -0.16
N ASN A 64 3.42 -4.35 -1.00
CA ASN A 64 2.26 -5.20 -1.22
C ASN A 64 2.70 -6.65 -1.11
N ALA A 65 1.92 -7.47 -0.41
CA ALA A 65 2.13 -8.90 -0.27
C ALA A 65 0.83 -9.63 -0.61
N ALA A 66 0.93 -10.70 -1.39
CA ALA A 66 -0.18 -11.57 -1.75
C ALA A 66 0.22 -13.04 -1.54
N PHE A 67 -0.62 -13.82 -0.88
CA PHE A 67 -0.31 -15.20 -0.51
C PHE A 67 -1.57 -16.03 -0.30
N PHE A 68 -1.44 -17.35 -0.35
CA PHE A 68 -2.47 -18.28 0.09
C PHE A 68 -2.16 -18.76 1.50
N THR A 69 -3.16 -18.73 2.39
CA THR A 69 -3.00 -19.21 3.78
C THR A 69 -2.84 -20.72 3.86
N SER A 70 -3.34 -21.45 2.84
CA SER A 70 -3.24 -22.91 2.72
C SER A 70 -2.50 -23.27 1.44
N PRO A 71 -1.26 -23.78 1.51
CA PRO A 71 -0.45 -24.11 0.32
C PRO A 71 -1.02 -25.22 -0.57
N ASP A 72 -1.88 -26.07 -0.02
CA ASP A 72 -2.39 -27.27 -0.71
C ASP A 72 -3.79 -27.07 -1.30
N ASP A 73 -4.37 -25.85 -1.16
CA ASP A 73 -5.80 -25.61 -1.37
C ASP A 73 -6.07 -24.28 -2.11
N HIS A 74 -5.28 -24.04 -3.17
CA HIS A 74 -5.38 -22.84 -4.01
C HIS A 74 -6.68 -22.79 -4.84
N GLU A 75 -7.33 -23.93 -5.05
CA GLU A 75 -8.58 -24.03 -5.81
C GLU A 75 -9.81 -23.57 -5.01
N SER A 76 -9.77 -23.64 -3.67
CA SER A 76 -10.93 -23.34 -2.81
C SER A 76 -10.78 -22.08 -1.96
N THR A 77 -9.55 -21.58 -1.80
CA THR A 77 -9.22 -20.46 -0.91
C THR A 77 -8.85 -19.20 -1.71
N ASN A 78 -9.42 -18.05 -1.34
CA ASN A 78 -9.11 -16.77 -1.95
C ASN A 78 -7.70 -16.31 -1.56
N ILE A 79 -7.08 -15.52 -2.44
CA ILE A 79 -5.78 -14.92 -2.17
C ILE A 79 -5.88 -13.90 -1.02
N SER A 80 -5.00 -14.04 -0.03
CA SER A 80 -4.83 -13.07 1.05
C SER A 80 -3.92 -11.95 0.59
N THR A 81 -4.19 -10.73 1.05
CA THR A 81 -3.42 -9.53 0.67
C THR A 81 -3.09 -8.68 1.88
N ILE A 82 -1.91 -8.08 1.85
CA ILE A 82 -1.46 -7.04 2.79
C ILE A 82 -0.86 -5.91 1.97
N VAL A 83 -1.31 -4.69 2.22
CA VAL A 83 -0.83 -3.46 1.58
C VAL A 83 -0.45 -2.48 2.66
N SER A 84 0.74 -1.91 2.57
CA SER A 84 1.21 -0.89 3.50
C SER A 84 2.10 0.12 2.78
N SER A 85 2.22 1.31 3.35
CA SER A 85 3.18 2.29 2.88
C SER A 85 3.69 3.13 4.04
N LEU A 86 4.86 3.74 3.87
CA LEU A 86 5.35 4.78 4.75
C LEU A 86 5.62 6.01 3.90
N ALA A 87 4.91 7.10 4.18
CA ALA A 87 5.09 8.39 3.52
C ALA A 87 5.62 9.43 4.50
N TYR A 88 6.57 10.24 4.04
CA TYR A 88 7.10 11.40 4.75
C TYR A 88 7.16 12.61 3.82
N SER A 89 6.77 13.77 4.32
CA SER A 89 6.76 15.02 3.54
C SER A 89 7.69 16.09 4.07
N ALA A 90 8.01 17.06 3.21
CA ALA A 90 8.80 18.25 3.54
C ALA A 90 8.11 19.15 4.59
N LYS A 91 6.81 18.94 4.84
CA LYS A 91 6.06 19.59 5.91
C LYS A 91 5.91 18.71 7.16
N GLU A 92 6.82 17.75 7.35
CA GLU A 92 6.90 16.91 8.56
C GLU A 92 5.66 16.02 8.79
N GLN A 93 4.93 15.71 7.71
CA GLN A 93 3.77 14.83 7.78
C GLN A 93 4.20 13.37 7.58
N VAL A 94 3.71 12.49 8.46
CA VAL A 94 3.95 11.05 8.43
C VAL A 94 2.63 10.33 8.22
N ILE A 95 2.59 9.40 7.26
CA ILE A 95 1.42 8.56 6.99
C ILE A 95 1.87 7.11 6.91
N PHE A 96 1.30 6.25 7.75
CA PHE A 96 1.62 4.83 7.81
C PHE A 96 0.35 3.97 7.90
N PRO A 97 -0.26 3.58 6.76
CA PRO A 97 -1.37 2.65 6.73
C PRO A 97 -0.90 1.20 6.63
N ILE A 98 -1.69 0.29 7.19
CA ILE A 98 -1.65 -1.15 6.99
C ILE A 98 -3.08 -1.58 6.69
N ALA A 99 -3.31 -2.09 5.49
CA ALA A 99 -4.57 -2.68 5.07
C ALA A 99 -4.35 -4.16 4.74
N SER A 100 -5.24 -5.05 5.19
CA SER A 100 -5.18 -6.46 4.84
C SER A 100 -6.54 -7.12 4.71
N SER A 101 -6.60 -8.15 3.86
CA SER A 101 -7.69 -9.13 3.78
C SER A 101 -7.07 -10.52 3.82
N ILE A 102 -7.25 -11.20 4.94
CA ILE A 102 -6.68 -12.53 5.19
C ILE A 102 -7.81 -13.56 5.11
N TRP A 103 -7.73 -14.46 4.15
CA TRP A 103 -8.68 -15.56 3.98
C TRP A 103 -8.16 -16.82 4.64
N THR A 104 -8.98 -17.47 5.45
CA THR A 104 -8.67 -18.79 6.02
C THR A 104 -9.04 -19.90 5.02
N ARG A 105 -8.58 -21.12 5.30
CA ARG A 105 -8.91 -22.33 4.53
C ARG A 105 -10.40 -22.44 4.20
N ASP A 106 -10.72 -22.93 3.00
CA ASP A 106 -12.07 -23.10 2.45
C ASP A 106 -12.89 -21.79 2.37
N ASN A 107 -12.21 -20.65 2.49
CA ASN A 107 -12.81 -19.34 2.73
C ASN A 107 -13.76 -19.32 3.94
N ALA A 108 -13.45 -20.08 5.01
CA ALA A 108 -14.33 -20.14 6.19
C ALA A 108 -14.47 -18.78 6.89
N TYR A 109 -13.39 -18.01 6.92
CA TYR A 109 -13.32 -16.66 7.48
C TYR A 109 -12.55 -15.70 6.57
N ASN A 110 -12.91 -14.43 6.64
CA ASN A 110 -12.17 -13.31 6.10
C ASN A 110 -11.88 -12.30 7.21
N ILE A 111 -10.60 -12.04 7.47
CA ILE A 111 -10.14 -11.10 8.48
C ILE A 111 -9.70 -9.83 7.73
N LEU A 112 -10.41 -8.73 7.97
CA LEU A 112 -10.18 -7.43 7.36
C LEU A 112 -9.52 -6.50 8.37
N THR A 113 -8.43 -5.86 7.98
CA THR A 113 -7.66 -4.94 8.83
C THR A 113 -7.49 -3.61 8.10
N ASP A 114 -7.79 -2.50 8.76
CA ASP A 114 -7.46 -1.14 8.31
C ASP A 114 -6.90 -0.35 9.49
N TRP A 115 -5.58 -0.40 9.65
CA TRP A 115 -4.86 0.31 10.69
C TRP A 115 -4.10 1.48 10.07
N ARG A 116 -4.13 2.64 10.71
CA ARG A 116 -3.44 3.83 10.21
C ARG A 116 -2.85 4.61 11.36
N PHE A 117 -1.60 4.99 11.20
CA PHE A 117 -1.00 6.07 11.96
C PHE A 117 -0.84 7.28 11.06
N LEU A 118 -1.26 8.44 11.56
CA LEU A 118 -1.10 9.71 10.89
C LEU A 118 -0.53 10.72 11.87
N LYS A 119 0.55 11.41 11.51
CA LYS A 119 0.95 12.67 12.11
C LYS A 119 0.93 13.72 11.02
N TYR A 120 0.06 14.72 11.14
CA TYR A 120 -0.24 15.60 10.03
C TYR A 120 -0.37 17.07 10.46
N PRO A 121 0.76 17.72 10.78
CA PRO A 121 0.76 19.17 10.97
C PRO A 121 0.27 19.84 9.68
N SER A 122 -0.73 20.70 9.81
CA SER A 122 -1.34 21.41 8.70
C SER A 122 -1.75 22.81 9.13
N VAL A 123 -1.61 23.77 8.22
CA VAL A 123 -2.10 25.14 8.42
C VAL A 123 -3.50 25.21 7.81
N THR A 124 -4.47 25.69 8.58
CA THR A 124 -5.83 26.00 8.11
C THR A 124 -6.13 27.48 8.34
N TYR A 125 -6.96 28.08 7.49
CA TYR A 125 -7.32 29.50 7.60
C TYR A 125 -8.74 29.69 8.19
N GLY A 126 -9.35 28.63 8.71
CA GLY A 126 -10.73 28.63 9.18
C GLY A 126 -11.75 28.38 8.06
N LEU A 127 -13.03 28.34 8.43
CA LEU A 127 -14.14 28.12 7.50
C LEU A 127 -14.92 29.44 7.37
N GLY A 128 -14.75 30.18 6.26
CA GLY A 128 -15.54 31.39 5.99
C GLY A 128 -14.96 32.29 4.90
N GLY A 129 -15.80 33.01 4.16
CA GLY A 129 -15.37 33.91 3.07
C GLY A 129 -14.65 35.19 3.51
N HIS A 130 -14.53 35.43 4.82
CA HIS A 130 -13.85 36.58 5.41
C HIS A 130 -12.51 36.23 6.08
N THR A 131 -12.01 34.99 5.91
CA THR A 131 -10.71 34.58 6.46
C THR A 131 -9.58 35.25 5.70
N THR A 132 -8.63 35.84 6.42
CA THR A 132 -7.43 36.47 5.85
C THR A 132 -6.20 35.55 6.04
N LEU A 133 -5.07 35.87 5.40
CA LEU A 133 -3.80 35.16 5.67
C LEU A 133 -3.38 35.24 7.15
N ASP A 134 -3.76 36.33 7.84
CA ASP A 134 -3.53 36.50 9.29
C ASP A 134 -4.42 35.58 10.15
N SER A 135 -5.40 34.90 9.56
CA SER A 135 -6.27 33.93 10.24
C SER A 135 -5.68 32.51 10.26
N ALA A 136 -4.40 32.35 9.88
CA ALA A 136 -3.72 31.07 9.86
C ALA A 136 -3.67 30.43 11.25
N TYR A 137 -4.10 29.17 11.33
CA TYR A 137 -4.05 28.35 12.54
C TYR A 137 -3.33 27.02 12.24
N ASN A 138 -2.36 26.67 13.09
CA ASN A 138 -1.66 25.39 13.02
C ASN A 138 -2.51 24.29 13.65
N LEU A 139 -3.00 23.39 12.83
CA LEU A 139 -3.61 22.14 13.23
C LEU A 139 -2.53 21.05 13.25
N ASP A 140 -1.90 20.86 14.40
CA ASP A 140 -1.04 19.71 14.66
C ASP A 140 -1.87 18.62 15.32
N TYR A 141 -2.03 17.50 14.62
CA TYR A 141 -2.73 16.34 15.14
C TYR A 141 -2.01 15.08 14.74
N SER A 142 -2.00 14.14 15.68
CA SER A 142 -1.71 12.75 15.45
C SER A 142 -2.98 11.95 15.64
N TYR A 143 -3.18 10.91 14.83
CA TYR A 143 -4.24 9.96 15.08
C TYR A 143 -3.80 8.54 14.79
N ILE A 144 -4.44 7.62 15.49
CA ILE A 144 -4.37 6.20 15.24
C ILE A 144 -5.78 5.69 14.99
N LYS A 145 -5.93 4.96 13.90
CA LYS A 145 -7.14 4.26 13.53
C LYS A 145 -6.83 2.78 13.54
N LEU A 146 -7.63 1.99 14.23
CA LEU A 146 -7.52 0.54 14.35
C LEU A 146 -8.89 -0.08 14.06
N HIS A 147 -9.17 -0.34 12.78
CA HIS A 147 -10.39 -1.03 12.36
C HIS A 147 -10.06 -2.49 12.05
N GLN A 148 -10.80 -3.40 12.66
CA GLN A 148 -10.63 -4.84 12.49
C GLN A 148 -11.99 -5.49 12.35
N SER A 149 -12.20 -6.30 11.32
CA SER A 149 -13.41 -7.11 11.16
C SER A 149 -13.06 -8.58 10.90
N VAL A 150 -13.89 -9.48 11.41
CA VAL A 150 -13.81 -10.92 11.17
C VAL A 150 -15.16 -11.39 10.65
N LEU A 151 -15.18 -11.81 9.39
CA LEU A 151 -16.36 -12.27 8.69
C LEU A 151 -16.32 -13.80 8.59
N LYS A 152 -17.40 -14.48 8.97
CA LYS A 152 -17.58 -15.92 8.82
C LYS A 152 -18.50 -16.23 7.65
N LYS A 153 -18.17 -17.25 6.87
CA LYS A 153 -19.02 -17.77 5.78
C LYS A 153 -20.30 -18.36 6.37
N ILE A 154 -21.45 -17.88 5.90
CA ILE A 154 -22.78 -18.37 6.34
C ILE A 154 -23.59 -18.99 5.20
N ALA A 155 -23.30 -18.63 3.95
CA ALA A 155 -23.84 -19.30 2.77
C ALA A 155 -22.83 -19.23 1.62
N ARG A 156 -23.17 -19.81 0.46
CA ARG A 156 -22.36 -19.68 -0.75
C ARG A 156 -22.22 -18.19 -1.09
N ASN A 157 -20.99 -17.69 -1.06
CA ASN A 157 -20.64 -16.29 -1.33
C ASN A 157 -21.26 -15.26 -0.36
N PHE A 158 -21.74 -15.69 0.82
CA PHE A 158 -22.33 -14.78 1.80
C PHE A 158 -21.65 -14.94 3.16
N TYR A 159 -21.29 -13.81 3.77
CA TYR A 159 -20.50 -13.73 4.99
C TYR A 159 -21.18 -12.78 5.97
N ALA A 160 -21.08 -13.09 7.25
CA ALA A 160 -21.53 -12.24 8.35
C ALA A 160 -20.51 -12.31 9.49
N GLY A 161 -20.37 -11.24 10.25
CA GLY A 161 -19.31 -11.18 11.26
C GLY A 161 -19.41 -9.98 12.18
N ILE A 162 -18.35 -9.80 12.94
CA ILE A 162 -18.20 -8.72 13.91
C ILE A 162 -16.98 -7.88 13.56
N GLY A 163 -17.04 -6.60 13.90
CA GLY A 163 -15.93 -5.68 13.75
C GLY A 163 -15.77 -4.80 14.98
N TYR A 164 -14.56 -4.28 15.13
CA TYR A 164 -14.20 -3.29 16.14
C TYR A 164 -13.47 -2.15 15.46
N ASP A 165 -14.00 -0.94 15.66
CA ASP A 165 -13.49 0.29 15.09
C ASP A 165 -13.06 1.21 16.23
N PHE A 166 -11.77 1.54 16.26
CA PHE A 166 -11.20 2.45 17.23
C PHE A 166 -10.45 3.57 16.52
N ASP A 167 -10.77 4.80 16.87
CA ASP A 167 -10.13 6.00 16.37
C ASP A 167 -9.75 6.87 17.57
N TYR A 168 -8.47 7.25 17.65
CA TYR A 168 -7.96 8.09 18.72
C TYR A 168 -7.10 9.19 18.15
N PHE A 169 -7.46 10.42 18.50
CA PHE A 169 -6.78 11.65 18.10
C PHE A 169 -6.08 12.25 19.31
N TRP A 170 -4.85 12.72 19.11
CA TRP A 170 -4.09 13.42 20.15
C TRP A 170 -3.16 14.47 19.52
N ASN A 171 -2.48 15.19 20.41
CA ASN A 171 -1.39 16.10 20.09
C ASN A 171 -0.21 15.76 20.98
#